data_AF-A0A3P6SPQ5-F1
#
_entry.id   AF-A0A3P6SPQ5-F1
#
_cell.length_a   1.000
_cell.length_b   1.000
_cell.length_c   1.000
_cell.angle_alpha   90.00
_cell.angle_beta   90.00
_cell.angle_gamma   90.00
#
_symmetry.space_group_name_H-M   'P 1'
#
loop_
_entity.id
_entity.type
_entity.pdbx_description
1 polymer ?
#
loop_
_entity_poly.entity_id
_entity_poly.type
_entity_poly.pdbx_seq_one_letter_code
_entity_poly.pdbx_strand_id
1 'polypeptide(L)'
;MLQLPTVIAEADRKLSDSSLIISILASYLTQNGGSLGDVIELYPEQRTIAMETGKEIISHPNMYEIMRARDLSKKQQEDARIEQKWRKWVDEHFIHLIVPNVYRSWNECIQMFRWFGEAGQWDKVVPAWERYTTIYLGSVAMYFLSKKLRK
;
A
#
# COMPACT_ATOMS: atom_id res chain seq x y z
N MET A 1 -4.05 15.23 -1.09
CA MET A 1 -4.14 14.23 -2.17
C MET A 1 -4.60 12.93 -1.52
N LEU A 2 -5.71 12.34 -1.98
CA LEU A 2 -6.23 11.10 -1.41
C LEU A 2 -5.27 9.95 -1.72
N GLN A 3 -4.69 9.34 -0.69
CA GLN A 3 -3.87 8.14 -0.85
C GLN A 3 -4.79 6.91 -0.78
N LEU A 4 -4.71 6.08 -1.81
CA LEU A 4 -5.36 4.77 -1.86
C LEU A 4 -4.35 3.68 -1.45
N PRO A 5 -4.80 2.56 -0.87
CA PRO A 5 -6.18 2.23 -0.54
C PRO A 5 -6.71 3.02 0.66
N THR A 6 -8.02 3.20 0.71
CA THR A 6 -8.73 3.81 1.83
C THR A 6 -9.86 2.88 2.24
N VAL A 7 -10.00 2.61 3.53
CA VAL A 7 -11.14 1.91 4.11
C VAL A 7 -11.84 2.83 5.09
N ILE A 8 -13.17 2.90 5.00
CA ILE A 8 -14.00 3.63 5.97
C ILE A 8 -14.46 2.61 7.01
N ALA A 9 -13.99 2.81 8.24
CA ALA A 9 -14.33 2.00 9.40
C ALA A 9 -15.53 2.60 10.15
N GLU A 10 -15.93 1.96 11.24
CA GLU A 10 -17.03 2.40 12.10
C GLU A 10 -16.88 3.87 12.53
N ALA A 11 -18.01 4.59 12.61
CA ALA A 11 -18.09 6.03 12.89
C ALA A 11 -17.36 6.95 11.88
N ASP A 12 -17.32 6.57 10.59
CA ASP A 12 -16.75 7.36 9.48
C ASP A 12 -15.25 7.64 9.63
N ARG A 13 -14.55 6.82 10.44
CA ARG A 13 -13.11 6.89 10.58
C ARG A 13 -12.44 6.38 9.32
N LYS A 14 -11.69 7.25 8.66
CA LYS A 14 -10.97 6.95 7.44
C LYS A 14 -9.59 6.39 7.74
N LEU A 15 -9.39 5.13 7.37
CA LEU A 15 -8.09 4.49 7.40
C LEU A 15 -7.45 4.60 6.02
N SER A 16 -6.26 5.19 5.97
CA SER A 16 -5.41 5.25 4.78
C SER A 16 -4.11 4.52 5.07
N ASP A 17 -3.45 4.03 4.01
CA ASP A 17 -2.28 3.13 4.05
C ASP A 17 -2.64 1.64 4.14
N SER A 18 -2.17 0.87 3.16
CA SER A 18 -2.45 -0.57 3.05
C SER A 18 -1.92 -1.37 4.24
N SER A 19 -0.69 -1.07 4.68
CA SER A 19 -0.03 -1.80 5.76
C SER A 19 -0.72 -1.51 7.09
N LEU A 20 -1.12 -0.26 7.32
CA LEU A 20 -1.91 0.13 8.49
C LEU A 20 -3.27 -0.57 8.53
N ILE A 21 -4.02 -0.52 7.41
CA ILE A 21 -5.35 -1.16 7.31
C ILE A 21 -5.24 -2.65 7.65
N ILE A 22 -4.27 -3.35 7.06
CA ILE A 22 -4.07 -4.79 7.30
C ILE A 22 -3.72 -5.05 8.77
N SER A 23 -2.85 -4.24 9.37
CA SER A 23 -2.43 -4.42 10.77
C SER A 23 -3.58 -4.18 11.74
N ILE A 24 -4.40 -3.14 11.52
CA ILE A 24 -5.60 -2.88 12.32
C ILE A 24 -6.60 -4.04 12.20
N LEU A 25 -6.93 -4.46 10.98
CA LEU A 25 -7.89 -5.54 10.76
C LEU A 25 -7.39 -6.88 11.31
N ALA A 26 -6.10 -7.20 11.12
CA ALA A 26 -5.52 -8.42 11.66
C ALA A 26 -5.52 -8.39 13.19
N SER A 27 -5.23 -7.25 13.81
CA SER A 27 -5.29 -7.09 15.27
C SER A 27 -6.71 -7.25 15.80
N TYR A 28 -7.70 -6.65 15.11
CA TYR A 28 -9.11 -6.80 15.43
C TYR A 28 -9.57 -8.26 15.36
N LEU A 29 -9.19 -9.00 14.30
CA LEU A 29 -9.54 -10.41 14.14
C LEU A 29 -8.82 -11.34 15.14
N THR A 30 -7.67 -10.91 15.68
CA THR A 30 -6.89 -11.72 16.64
C THR A 30 -7.30 -11.45 18.09
N GLN A 31 -7.84 -10.27 18.40
CA GLN A 31 -8.35 -9.92 19.72
C GLN A 31 -9.81 -10.35 19.84
N ASN A 32 -10.08 -11.44 20.56
CA ASN A 32 -11.43 -11.89 20.84
C ASN A 32 -12.17 -10.90 21.77
N GLY A 33 -12.86 -9.91 21.20
CA GLY A 33 -13.87 -9.11 21.91
C GLY A 33 -13.61 -7.60 22.11
N GLY A 34 -12.61 -7.01 21.45
CA GLY A 34 -12.40 -5.54 21.46
C GLY A 34 -13.23 -4.81 20.40
N SER A 35 -13.52 -3.52 20.60
CA SER A 35 -14.12 -2.69 19.54
C SER A 35 -13.05 -2.32 18.49
N LEU A 36 -13.47 -2.08 17.24
CA LEU A 36 -12.53 -1.64 16.20
C LEU A 36 -11.91 -0.27 16.54
N GLY A 37 -12.65 0.58 17.25
CA GLY A 37 -12.19 1.88 17.74
C GLY A 37 -10.97 1.75 18.66
N ASP A 38 -11.03 0.81 19.62
CA ASP A 38 -9.92 0.56 20.57
C ASP A 38 -8.66 0.08 19.85
N VAL A 39 -8.83 -0.76 18.81
CA VAL A 39 -7.70 -1.28 18.03
C VAL A 39 -7.05 -0.17 17.20
N ILE A 40 -7.82 0.76 16.64
CA ILE A 40 -7.28 1.91 15.90
C ILE A 40 -6.39 2.77 16.80
N GLU A 41 -6.75 2.94 18.07
CA GLU A 41 -5.97 3.75 19.03
C GLU A 41 -4.60 3.15 19.35
N LEU A 42 -4.39 1.86 19.11
CA LEU A 42 -3.08 1.20 19.25
C LEU A 42 -2.07 1.63 18.17
N TYR A 43 -2.51 2.33 17.13
CA TYR A 43 -1.70 2.79 16.00
C TYR A 43 -1.65 4.33 15.93
N PRO A 44 -1.01 5.01 16.88
CA PRO A 44 -1.00 6.46 16.93
C PRO A 44 -0.34 7.09 15.70
N GLU A 45 -0.90 8.21 15.26
CA GLU A 45 -0.32 9.06 14.24
C GLU A 45 0.89 9.82 14.80
N GLN A 46 1.98 9.83 14.05
CA GLN A 46 3.13 10.70 14.30
C GLN A 46 3.33 11.63 13.12
N ARG A 47 3.43 12.93 13.43
CA ARG A 47 3.69 13.96 12.44
C ARG A 47 5.17 14.30 12.48
N THR A 48 5.86 14.01 11.39
CA THR A 48 7.27 14.35 11.21
C THR A 48 7.40 15.38 10.11
N ILE A 49 8.24 16.40 10.30
CA ILE A 49 8.56 17.35 9.25
C ILE A 49 9.80 16.83 8.52
N ALA A 50 9.67 16.60 7.21
CA ALA A 50 10.80 16.21 6.37
C ALA A 50 11.82 17.36 6.33
N MET A 51 13.00 17.16 6.91
CA MET A 51 14.04 18.20 7.02
C MET A 51 14.49 18.76 5.67
N GLU A 52 14.42 17.97 4.60
CA GLU A 52 14.88 18.38 3.27
C GLU A 52 13.84 19.15 2.44
N THR A 53 12.55 18.95 2.72
CA THR A 53 11.46 19.51 1.90
C THR A 53 10.48 20.39 2.68
N GLY A 54 10.61 20.44 4.02
CA GLY A 54 9.67 21.13 4.91
C GLY A 54 8.27 20.52 4.93
N LYS A 55 8.07 19.35 4.30
CA LYS A 55 6.77 18.72 4.15
C LYS A 55 6.39 17.93 5.39
N GLU A 56 5.16 18.12 5.88
CA GLU A 56 4.58 17.29 6.94
C GLU A 56 4.30 15.88 6.40
N ILE A 57 4.89 14.88 7.05
CA ILE A 57 4.68 13.46 6.79
C ILE A 57 3.98 12.88 8.02
N ILE A 58 2.77 12.38 7.82
CA ILE A 58 2.05 11.58 8.82
C ILE A 58 2.54 10.14 8.66
N SER A 59 3.09 9.56 9.72
CA SER A 59 3.55 8.18 9.78
C SER A 59 2.98 7.48 11.00
N HIS A 60 2.82 6.17 10.92
CA HIS A 60 2.39 5.33 12.03
C HIS A 60 3.53 4.36 12.37
N PRO A 61 4.29 4.57 13.46
CA PRO A 61 5.49 3.76 13.75
C PRO A 61 5.21 2.27 13.85
N ASN A 62 4.04 1.93 14.38
CA ASN A 62 3.63 0.56 14.65
C ASN A 62 2.85 -0.05 13.47
N MET A 63 2.76 0.59 12.30
CA MET A 63 1.90 0.12 11.20
C MET A 63 2.21 -1.27 10.66
N TYR A 64 3.42 -1.79 10.90
CA TYR A 64 3.82 -3.14 10.51
C TYR A 64 3.61 -4.20 11.60
N GLU A 65 3.24 -3.78 12.80
CA GLU A 65 3.05 -4.67 13.96
C GLU A 65 1.57 -5.07 14.10
N ILE A 66 1.32 -6.35 14.37
CA ILE A 66 -0.03 -6.84 14.72
C ILE A 66 -0.13 -6.88 16.25
N MET A 67 -1.06 -6.14 16.80
CA MET A 67 -1.33 -6.06 18.23
C MET A 67 -2.07 -7.31 18.69
N ARG A 68 -1.34 -8.26 19.29
CA ARG A 68 -1.83 -9.54 19.82
C ARG A 68 -1.92 -9.51 21.35
N ALA A 69 -2.67 -10.44 21.93
CA ALA A 69 -2.74 -10.61 23.39
C ALA A 69 -1.36 -10.92 24.00
N ARG A 70 -1.17 -10.56 25.28
CA ARG A 70 0.14 -10.58 25.97
C ARG A 70 0.72 -11.99 26.20
N ASP A 71 -0.08 -13.05 26.11
CA ASP A 71 0.32 -14.42 26.46
C ASP A 71 0.79 -15.24 25.24
N LEU A 72 1.65 -14.64 24.40
CA LEU A 72 2.26 -15.35 23.27
C LEU A 72 3.45 -16.19 23.74
N SER A 73 3.53 -17.44 23.24
CA SER A 73 4.72 -18.28 23.36
C SER A 73 5.93 -17.61 22.70
N LYS A 74 7.14 -17.92 23.17
CA LYS A 74 8.40 -17.40 22.59
C LYS A 74 8.47 -17.59 21.07
N LYS A 75 7.97 -18.73 20.58
CA LYS A 75 7.91 -19.00 19.13
C LYS A 75 7.00 -18.02 18.39
N GLN A 76 5.81 -17.74 18.94
CA GLN A 76 4.86 -16.82 18.32
C GLN A 76 5.35 -15.36 18.33
N GLN A 77 6.14 -14.98 19.34
CA GLN A 77 6.78 -13.66 19.38
C GLN A 77 7.86 -13.53 18.30
N GLU A 78 8.65 -14.58 18.09
CA GLU A 78 9.66 -14.60 17.02
C GLU A 78 9.02 -14.56 15.63
N ASP A 79 7.96 -15.37 15.41
CA ASP A 79 7.21 -15.36 14.16
C ASP A 79 6.63 -13.97 13.87
N ALA A 80 6.12 -13.26 14.89
CA ALA A 80 5.61 -11.89 14.76
C ALA A 80 6.70 -10.89 14.33
N ARG A 81 7.92 -11.01 14.90
CA ARG A 81 9.06 -10.16 14.53
C ARG A 81 9.52 -10.40 13.10
N ILE A 82 9.55 -11.66 12.68
CA ILE A 82 9.86 -12.03 11.30
C ILE A 82 8.82 -11.45 10.35
N GLU A 83 7.53 -11.59 10.67
CA GLU A 83 6.43 -11.02 9.89
C GLU A 83 6.56 -9.50 9.74
N GLN A 84 6.79 -8.78 10.84
CA GLN A 84 6.99 -7.33 10.84
C GLN A 84 8.16 -6.92 9.93
N LYS A 85 9.28 -7.65 10.02
CA LYS A 85 10.47 -7.40 9.18
C LYS A 85 10.17 -7.60 7.69
N TRP A 86 9.43 -8.66 7.34
CA TRP A 86 9.06 -8.92 5.96
C TRP A 86 8.07 -7.91 5.41
N ARG A 87 7.06 -7.50 6.20
CA ARG A 87 6.11 -6.44 5.82
C ARG A 87 6.85 -5.14 5.47
N LYS A 88 7.77 -4.72 6.35
CA LYS A 88 8.62 -3.55 6.11
C LYS A 88 9.49 -3.70 4.86
N TRP A 89 10.12 -4.86 4.68
CA TRP A 89 10.95 -5.12 3.51
C TRP A 89 10.16 -5.09 2.19
N VAL A 90 8.91 -5.58 2.20
CA VAL A 90 8.04 -5.53 1.02
C VAL A 90 7.83 -4.08 0.58
N ASP A 91 7.42 -3.22 1.52
CA ASP A 91 7.12 -1.82 1.22
C ASP A 91 8.37 -1.02 0.83
N GLU A 92 9.48 -1.22 1.54
CA GLU A 92 10.71 -0.45 1.34
C GLU A 92 11.60 -0.94 0.20
N HIS A 93 11.48 -2.20 -0.22
CA HIS A 93 12.40 -2.79 -1.21
C HIS A 93 11.65 -3.49 -2.33
N PHE A 94 10.76 -4.43 -2.01
CA PHE A 94 10.14 -5.30 -3.01
C PHE A 94 9.32 -4.52 -4.04
N ILE A 95 8.50 -3.57 -3.59
CA ILE A 95 7.64 -2.77 -4.48
C ILE A 95 8.49 -1.98 -5.50
N HIS A 96 9.63 -1.46 -5.08
CA HIS A 96 10.54 -0.74 -5.97
C HIS A 96 11.19 -1.64 -7.04
N LEU A 97 11.21 -2.96 -6.84
CA LEU A 97 11.67 -3.93 -7.85
C LEU A 97 10.58 -4.30 -8.86
N ILE A 98 9.30 -4.22 -8.46
CA ILE A 98 8.17 -4.58 -9.32
C ILE A 98 8.09 -3.62 -10.52
N VAL A 99 8.14 -2.31 -10.28
CA VAL A 99 7.94 -1.31 -11.34
C VAL A 99 8.96 -1.48 -12.48
N PRO A 100 10.28 -1.52 -12.24
CA PRO A 100 11.25 -1.73 -13.32
C PRO A 100 11.07 -3.05 -14.08
N ASN A 101 10.60 -4.10 -13.41
CA ASN A 101 10.48 -5.43 -14.00
C ASN A 101 9.21 -5.59 -14.85
N VAL A 102 8.08 -5.07 -14.37
CA VAL A 102 6.78 -5.14 -15.05
C VAL A 102 6.75 -4.24 -16.30
N TYR A 103 7.52 -3.15 -16.31
CA TYR A 103 7.63 -2.20 -17.43
C TYR A 103 8.97 -2.32 -18.18
N ARG A 104 9.55 -3.53 -18.26
CA ARG A 104 10.92 -3.73 -18.78
C ARG A 104 11.01 -3.53 -20.30
N SER A 105 10.03 -4.00 -21.06
CA SER A 105 9.93 -3.86 -22.52
C SER A 105 8.67 -3.11 -22.95
N TRP A 106 8.70 -2.59 -24.17
CA TRP A 106 7.58 -1.85 -24.76
C TRP A 106 6.28 -2.67 -24.80
N ASN A 107 6.37 -3.93 -25.24
CA ASN A 107 5.22 -4.82 -25.33
C ASN A 107 4.64 -5.16 -23.94
N GLU A 108 5.48 -5.33 -22.92
CA GLU A 108 5.02 -5.56 -21.54
C GLU A 108 4.29 -4.31 -21.01
N CYS A 109 4.79 -3.11 -21.27
CA CYS A 109 4.13 -1.87 -20.85
C CYS A 109 2.71 -1.76 -21.42
N ILE A 110 2.55 -1.97 -22.74
CA ILE A 110 1.23 -1.92 -23.38
C ILE A 110 0.29 -2.98 -22.80
N GLN A 111 0.78 -4.21 -22.60
CA GLN A 111 -0.01 -5.27 -22.00
C GLN A 111 -0.49 -4.92 -20.59
N MET A 112 0.36 -4.32 -19.76
CA MET A 112 -0.01 -3.88 -18.42
C MET A 112 -1.08 -2.79 -18.42
N PHE A 113 -0.97 -1.81 -19.32
CA PHE A 113 -2.00 -0.78 -19.45
C PHE A 113 -3.32 -1.30 -20.00
N ARG A 114 -3.29 -2.28 -20.90
CA ARG A 114 -4.49 -2.99 -21.35
C ARG A 114 -5.13 -3.75 -20.19
N TRP A 115 -4.33 -4.45 -19.40
CA TRP A 115 -4.81 -5.15 -18.21
C TRP A 115 -5.41 -4.18 -17.18
N PHE A 116 -4.82 -3.01 -16.94
CA PHE A 116 -5.44 -1.98 -16.09
C PHE A 116 -6.78 -1.50 -16.65
N GLY A 117 -6.89 -1.37 -17.97
CA GLY A 117 -8.15 -1.03 -18.62
C GLY A 117 -9.23 -2.09 -18.41
N GLU A 118 -8.87 -3.36 -18.50
CA GLU A 118 -9.78 -4.48 -18.28
C GLU A 118 -10.16 -4.63 -16.80
N ALA A 119 -9.17 -4.63 -15.90
CA ALA A 119 -9.38 -4.75 -14.45
C ALA A 119 -10.13 -3.55 -13.87
N GLY A 120 -9.87 -2.35 -14.38
CA GLY A 120 -10.55 -1.12 -14.02
C GLY A 120 -11.88 -0.89 -14.74
N GLN A 121 -12.29 -1.80 -15.64
CA GLN A 121 -13.51 -1.71 -16.43
C GLN A 121 -13.65 -0.35 -17.15
N TRP A 122 -12.55 0.15 -17.71
CA TRP A 122 -12.50 1.48 -18.36
C TRP A 122 -13.45 1.56 -19.55
N ASP A 123 -13.79 0.43 -20.16
CA ASP A 123 -14.81 0.35 -21.21
C ASP A 123 -16.18 0.91 -20.80
N LYS A 124 -16.52 0.85 -19.50
CA LYS A 124 -17.81 1.31 -18.98
C LYS A 124 -17.82 2.77 -18.52
N VAL A 125 -16.65 3.30 -18.14
CA VAL A 125 -16.52 4.59 -17.46
C VAL A 125 -15.79 5.64 -18.30
N VAL A 126 -14.99 5.22 -19.28
CA VAL A 126 -14.11 6.10 -20.05
C VAL A 126 -14.37 5.94 -21.56
N PRO A 127 -14.50 7.04 -22.32
CA PRO A 127 -14.64 6.98 -23.77
C PRO A 127 -13.48 6.23 -24.44
N ALA A 128 -13.78 5.53 -25.55
CA ALA A 128 -12.80 4.67 -26.22
C ALA A 128 -11.49 5.40 -26.61
N TRP A 129 -11.59 6.63 -27.11
CA TRP A 129 -10.42 7.42 -27.54
C TRP A 129 -9.50 7.80 -26.36
N GLU A 130 -10.07 8.16 -25.21
CA GLU A 130 -9.33 8.52 -24.00
C GLU A 130 -8.65 7.28 -23.41
N ARG A 131 -9.35 6.14 -23.46
CA ARG A 131 -8.79 4.83 -23.08
C ARG A 131 -7.56 4.46 -23.91
N TYR A 132 -7.66 4.54 -25.25
CA TYR A 132 -6.51 4.23 -26.12
C TYR A 132 -5.36 5.21 -25.88
N THR A 133 -5.67 6.50 -25.78
CA THR A 133 -4.68 7.55 -25.47
C THR A 133 -3.93 7.24 -24.16
N THR A 134 -4.68 6.90 -23.11
CA THR A 134 -4.12 6.54 -21.79
C THR A 134 -3.24 5.29 -21.86
N ILE A 135 -3.67 4.27 -22.59
CA ILE A 135 -2.88 3.04 -22.76
C ILE A 135 -1.54 3.35 -23.44
N TYR A 136 -1.56 4.05 -24.58
CA TYR A 136 -0.33 4.30 -25.33
C TYR A 136 0.58 5.33 -24.66
N LEU A 137 0.05 6.49 -24.26
CA LEU A 137 0.84 7.53 -23.58
C LEU A 137 1.33 7.06 -22.21
N GLY A 138 0.48 6.37 -21.44
CA GLY A 138 0.86 5.78 -20.16
C GLY A 138 1.98 4.76 -20.31
N SER A 139 1.91 3.91 -21.35
CA SER A 139 2.97 2.95 -21.66
C SER A 139 4.31 3.64 -22.00
N VAL A 140 4.29 4.74 -22.77
CA VAL A 140 5.49 5.56 -23.01
C VAL A 140 6.08 6.06 -21.71
N ALA A 141 5.26 6.73 -20.90
CA ALA A 141 5.72 7.33 -19.65
C ALA A 141 6.32 6.28 -18.71
N MET A 142 5.63 5.16 -18.52
CA MET A 142 6.09 4.09 -17.62
C MET A 142 7.33 3.37 -18.14
N TYR A 143 7.48 3.22 -19.46
CA TYR A 143 8.70 2.66 -20.05
C TYR A 143 9.93 3.52 -19.74
N PHE A 144 9.83 4.84 -19.87
CA PHE A 144 10.95 5.71 -19.53
C PHE A 144 11.18 5.79 -18.01
N LEU A 145 10.10 5.80 -17.22
CA LEU A 145 10.20 5.79 -15.76
C LEU A 145 10.88 4.50 -15.26
N SER A 146 10.55 3.35 -15.83
CA SER A 146 11.16 2.06 -15.46
C SER A 146 12.66 2.04 -15.71
N LYS A 147 13.14 2.64 -16.81
CA LYS A 147 14.57 2.79 -17.10
C LYS A 147 15.27 3.72 -16.11
N LYS A 148 14.59 4.77 -15.66
CA LYS A 148 15.12 5.71 -14.66
C LYS A 148 15.20 5.05 -13.28
N LEU A 149 14.18 4.31 -12.86
CA LEU A 149 14.10 3.64 -11.56
C LEU A 149 15.01 2.42 -11.42
N ARG A 150 15.43 1.83 -12.55
CA ARG A 150 16.43 0.75 -12.55
C ARG A 150 17.85 1.27 -12.22
N LYS A 151 18.07 2.58 -12.27
CA LYS A 151 19.37 3.22 -12.06
C LYS A 151 19.52 3.69 -10.62
#